data_AF-A2DNX5-F1
#
_entry.id   AF-A2DNX5-F1
#
_cell.length_a   1.000
_cell.length_b   1.000
_cell.length_c   1.000
_cell.angle_alpha   90.00
_cell.angle_beta   90.00
_cell.angle_gamma   90.00
#
_symmetry.space_group_name_H-M   'P 1'
#
loop_
_entity.id
_entity.type
_entity.pdbx_description
1 polymer ?
#
loop_
_entity_poly.entity_id
_entity_poly.type
_entity_poly.pdbx_seq_one_letter_code
_entity_poly.pdbx_strand_id
1 'polypeptide(L)'
;MDAFIDCPLENITVDPENTNYKSDSKSFYTGTDNSTLLRVCVSYSGEYIIASYVTTINSYCFSYCINISSIQTNNSITSIGIFAFYNCSSLTNINIKGNLEGIAQSQFYNCESLANIIFNGNLNKIYVNSLSYHNSLINITITGNVSEIEDYAFSNCPSLTSFTILGNAKSINSNVFSRCSKITDIIINGNISEIGSSAFSSCKSLKGIKIKGDITKIDEFTFGGCTSLTNFTIPETVTKIMDYAFSDCISLTKIIFPGSISTIKRSVFESCKNLKNVTFLNNSNSMEISYDAFSTIPNPINIYIPGNFNIEQSSATEAFPERSNLYITSETILSDDCDRFFGSKSVYVYIETSTKISDKTTNDVIKYIAIGCPKVCLAQT
;
A
#
# COMPACT_ATOMS: atom_id res chain seq x y z
N MET A 1 32.30 13.61 15.44
CA MET A 1 31.65 14.82 14.89
C MET A 1 32.29 15.07 13.54
N ASP A 2 31.49 15.15 12.47
CA ASP A 2 32.01 15.37 11.13
C ASP A 2 32.56 16.81 11.03
N ALA A 3 33.82 16.97 10.60
CA ALA A 3 34.51 18.25 10.57
C ALA A 3 33.87 19.26 9.59
N PHE A 4 33.04 18.78 8.67
CA PHE A 4 32.38 19.60 7.64
C PHE A 4 30.86 19.67 7.83
N ILE A 5 30.34 19.31 9.01
CA ILE A 5 28.92 19.50 9.29
C ILE A 5 28.59 21.00 9.20
N ASP A 6 27.55 21.34 8.43
CA ASP A 6 27.13 22.73 8.13
C ASP A 6 28.19 23.63 7.45
N CYS A 7 29.21 23.05 6.82
CA CYS A 7 30.18 23.79 6.01
C CYS A 7 29.84 23.68 4.50
N PRO A 8 29.39 24.76 3.84
CA PRO A 8 29.19 24.78 2.39
C PRO A 8 30.54 24.89 1.69
N LEU A 9 31.24 23.77 1.58
CA LEU A 9 32.60 23.71 1.01
C LEU A 9 32.59 24.15 -0.46
N GLU A 10 33.06 25.37 -0.76
CA GLU A 10 33.05 25.89 -2.14
C GLU A 10 34.20 25.35 -2.99
N ASN A 11 35.36 25.15 -2.36
CA ASN A 11 36.59 24.66 -3.00
C ASN A 11 37.40 23.85 -1.98
N ILE A 12 38.22 22.93 -2.48
CA ILE A 12 39.19 22.20 -1.65
C ILE A 12 40.51 22.01 -2.39
N THR A 13 41.60 22.10 -1.65
CA THR A 13 42.95 21.77 -2.11
C THR A 13 43.60 20.89 -1.06
N VAL A 14 44.26 19.84 -1.52
CA VAL A 14 44.99 18.91 -0.66
C VAL A 14 46.45 18.98 -1.08
N ASP A 15 47.35 19.04 -0.11
CA ASP A 15 48.79 18.97 -0.35
C ASP A 15 49.10 17.73 -1.21
N PRO A 16 49.82 17.86 -2.35
CA PRO A 16 50.20 16.72 -3.19
C PRO A 16 50.93 15.60 -2.45
N GLU A 17 51.65 15.92 -1.37
CA GLU A 17 52.37 14.96 -0.53
C GLU A 17 51.46 14.28 0.52
N ASN A 18 50.18 14.66 0.61
CA ASN A 18 49.25 14.03 1.55
C ASN A 18 48.87 12.61 1.08
N THR A 19 49.22 11.62 1.89
CA THR A 19 48.95 10.20 1.59
C THR A 19 47.57 9.72 2.04
N ASN A 20 46.85 10.50 2.86
CA ASN A 20 45.60 10.08 3.51
C ASN A 20 44.34 10.65 2.83
N TYR A 21 44.50 11.75 2.11
CA TYR A 21 43.41 12.46 1.47
C TYR A 21 43.78 12.85 0.05
N LYS A 22 42.77 12.91 -0.82
CA LYS A 22 42.93 13.45 -2.18
C LYS A 22 41.77 14.35 -2.56
N SER A 23 42.02 15.25 -3.50
CA SER A 23 40.98 16.06 -4.12
C SER A 23 41.22 16.20 -5.61
N ASP A 24 40.12 16.27 -6.36
CA ASP A 24 40.09 16.60 -7.79
C ASP A 24 39.60 18.03 -8.05
N SER A 25 39.74 18.92 -7.05
CA SER A 25 39.19 20.29 -6.95
C SER A 25 37.67 20.39 -6.75
N LYS A 26 36.92 19.32 -7.03
CA LYS A 26 35.44 19.30 -6.92
C LYS A 26 34.97 18.42 -5.78
N SER A 27 35.82 17.53 -5.32
CA SER A 27 35.49 16.47 -4.40
C SER A 27 36.69 16.11 -3.53
N PHE A 28 36.38 15.54 -2.38
CA PHE A 28 37.33 15.20 -1.35
C PHE A 28 37.19 13.73 -1.00
N TYR A 29 38.31 13.02 -1.05
CA TYR A 29 38.38 11.57 -0.91
C TYR A 29 39.33 11.17 0.21
N THR A 30 39.08 9.99 0.78
CA THR A 30 39.95 9.32 1.76
C THR A 30 39.82 7.80 1.64
N GLY A 31 40.56 7.07 2.47
CA GLY A 31 40.63 5.60 2.46
C GLY A 31 41.63 5.06 1.44
N THR A 32 41.89 3.75 1.52
CA THR A 32 42.77 3.04 0.59
C THR A 32 42.26 3.26 -0.84
N ASP A 33 43.14 3.70 -1.74
CA ASP A 33 42.82 3.97 -3.15
C ASP A 33 41.65 4.96 -3.38
N ASN A 34 41.43 5.89 -2.44
CA ASN A 34 40.35 6.89 -2.50
C ASN A 34 38.94 6.27 -2.46
N SER A 35 38.79 5.12 -1.78
CA SER A 35 37.54 4.36 -1.72
C SER A 35 36.35 5.10 -1.07
N THR A 36 36.61 6.16 -0.30
CA THR A 36 35.57 6.92 0.40
C THR A 36 35.48 8.33 -0.16
N LEU A 37 34.31 8.67 -0.72
CA LEU A 37 33.97 10.06 -1.05
C LEU A 37 33.50 10.76 0.22
N LEU A 38 34.33 11.67 0.72
CA LEU A 38 34.11 12.37 1.99
C LEU A 38 33.16 13.57 1.79
N ARG A 39 33.42 14.40 0.76
CA ARG A 39 32.64 15.61 0.47
C ARG A 39 32.67 15.97 -1.01
N VAL A 40 31.63 16.64 -1.47
CA VAL A 40 31.53 17.31 -2.76
C VAL A 40 31.36 18.81 -2.54
N CYS A 41 32.03 19.62 -3.38
CA CYS A 41 31.94 21.06 -3.29
C CYS A 41 30.54 21.57 -3.71
N VAL A 42 29.95 22.46 -2.93
CA VAL A 42 28.60 23.01 -3.17
C VAL A 42 28.51 23.87 -4.44
N SER A 43 29.67 24.30 -4.95
CA SER A 43 29.81 25.03 -6.21
C SER A 43 29.58 24.13 -7.44
N TYR A 44 29.62 22.80 -7.28
CA TYR A 44 29.36 21.87 -8.38
C TYR A 44 27.92 22.01 -8.88
N SER A 45 27.77 22.10 -10.21
CA SER A 45 26.47 22.17 -10.88
C SER A 45 26.35 21.12 -11.97
N GLY A 46 25.11 20.68 -12.23
CA GLY A 46 24.81 19.68 -13.25
C GLY A 46 24.84 18.24 -12.72
N GLU A 47 25.21 17.30 -13.59
CA GLU A 47 25.24 15.87 -13.28
C GLU A 47 26.55 15.46 -12.60
N TYR A 48 26.47 14.84 -11.42
CA TYR A 48 27.62 14.30 -10.73
C TYR A 48 27.72 12.77 -10.90
N ILE A 49 28.85 12.29 -11.42
CA ILE A 49 29.13 10.86 -11.61
C ILE A 49 30.18 10.41 -10.59
N ILE A 50 29.82 9.49 -9.71
CA ILE A 50 30.75 8.94 -8.71
C ILE A 50 31.71 7.96 -9.38
N ALA A 51 33.01 8.19 -9.20
CA ALA A 51 34.08 7.34 -9.74
C ALA A 51 33.95 5.87 -9.31
N SER A 52 34.33 4.94 -10.20
CA SER A 52 34.09 3.49 -10.06
C SER A 52 34.82 2.81 -8.90
N TYR A 53 35.90 3.42 -8.39
CA TYR A 53 36.67 2.92 -7.25
C TYR A 53 36.07 3.32 -5.91
N VAL A 54 35.12 4.27 -5.87
CA VAL A 54 34.45 4.67 -4.63
C VAL A 54 33.49 3.57 -4.20
N THR A 55 33.65 3.10 -2.96
CA THR A 55 32.79 2.11 -2.30
C THR A 55 31.91 2.72 -1.20
N THR A 56 32.30 3.87 -0.63
CA THR A 56 31.57 4.53 0.45
C THR A 56 31.27 6.00 0.11
N ILE A 57 30.00 6.41 0.24
CA ILE A 57 29.60 7.82 0.29
C ILE A 57 29.44 8.19 1.76
N ASN A 58 30.24 9.13 2.27
CA ASN A 58 30.18 9.50 3.68
C ASN A 58 28.86 10.21 4.03
N SER A 59 28.52 10.24 5.31
CA SER A 59 27.44 11.07 5.84
C SER A 59 27.67 12.53 5.44
N TYR A 60 26.60 13.25 5.07
CA TYR A 60 26.65 14.65 4.61
C TYR A 60 27.54 14.92 3.38
N CYS A 61 27.93 13.89 2.61
CA CYS A 61 28.84 14.03 1.47
C CYS A 61 28.44 15.12 0.46
N PHE A 62 27.17 15.18 0.08
CA PHE A 62 26.58 16.15 -0.84
C PHE A 62 25.73 17.21 -0.11
N SER A 63 25.90 17.36 1.20
CA SER A 63 25.13 18.32 1.98
C SER A 63 25.20 19.73 1.36
N TYR A 64 24.06 20.38 1.17
CA TYR A 64 23.93 21.71 0.55
C TYR A 64 24.45 21.83 -0.90
N CYS A 65 24.58 20.73 -1.64
CA CYS A 65 24.86 20.77 -3.08
C CYS A 65 23.63 21.21 -3.89
N ILE A 66 23.22 22.46 -3.72
CA ILE A 66 21.98 23.02 -4.25
C ILE A 66 21.94 23.20 -5.78
N ASN A 67 23.07 23.03 -6.48
CA ASN A 67 23.15 23.19 -7.94
C ASN A 67 23.30 21.85 -8.68
N ILE A 68 23.42 20.72 -7.97
CA ILE A 68 23.48 19.40 -8.58
C ILE A 68 22.08 19.01 -9.06
N SER A 69 21.96 18.69 -10.34
CA SER A 69 20.68 18.32 -10.96
C SER A 69 20.45 16.80 -10.94
N SER A 70 21.51 16.01 -11.02
CA SER A 70 21.45 14.55 -10.99
C SER A 70 22.70 13.92 -10.41
N ILE A 71 22.55 12.72 -9.81
CA ILE A 71 23.68 11.94 -9.27
C ILE A 71 23.61 10.52 -9.83
N GLN A 72 24.75 10.01 -10.29
CA GLN A 72 24.92 8.61 -10.67
C GLN A 72 26.00 7.96 -9.81
N THR A 73 25.64 6.90 -9.09
CA THR A 73 26.62 6.09 -8.34
C THR A 73 27.16 4.94 -9.21
N ASN A 74 28.07 4.14 -8.66
CA ASN A 74 28.70 3.00 -9.34
C ASN A 74 28.40 1.65 -8.65
N ASN A 75 28.67 0.52 -9.32
CA ASN A 75 28.35 -0.82 -8.81
C ASN A 75 29.17 -1.26 -7.57
N SER A 76 30.28 -0.60 -7.27
CA SER A 76 31.17 -0.91 -6.14
C SER A 76 30.68 -0.29 -4.82
N ILE A 77 29.65 0.56 -4.85
CA ILE A 77 29.11 1.19 -3.65
C ILE A 77 28.51 0.14 -2.71
N THR A 78 28.92 0.18 -1.46
CA THR A 78 28.42 -0.68 -0.37
C THR A 78 27.78 0.10 0.77
N SER A 79 28.04 1.40 0.88
CA SER A 79 27.47 2.24 1.94
C SER A 79 27.24 3.68 1.50
N ILE A 80 26.12 4.24 1.96
CA ILE A 80 25.75 5.65 1.84
C ILE A 80 25.38 6.15 3.24
N GLY A 81 26.14 7.12 3.75
CA GLY A 81 25.95 7.66 5.09
C GLY A 81 24.63 8.41 5.27
N ILE A 82 24.28 8.65 6.53
CA ILE A 82 23.11 9.45 6.89
C ILE A 82 23.26 10.87 6.36
N PHE A 83 22.15 11.49 5.94
CA PHE A 83 22.17 12.85 5.39
C PHE A 83 23.11 13.07 4.20
N ALA A 84 23.54 12.00 3.50
CA ALA A 84 24.48 12.10 2.39
C ALA A 84 24.04 13.10 1.32
N PHE A 85 22.73 13.29 1.09
CA PHE A 85 22.16 14.23 0.13
C PHE A 85 21.35 15.34 0.80
N TYR A 86 21.64 15.68 2.06
CA TYR A 86 20.90 16.71 2.80
C TYR A 86 20.85 18.04 2.02
N ASN A 87 19.65 18.60 1.88
CA ASN A 87 19.42 19.89 1.23
C ASN A 87 20.00 20.01 -0.20
N CYS A 88 20.04 18.91 -0.96
CA CYS A 88 20.28 18.94 -2.40
C CYS A 88 19.00 19.42 -3.13
N SER A 89 18.64 20.69 -2.97
CA SER A 89 17.32 21.20 -3.36
C SER A 89 17.03 21.16 -4.87
N SER A 90 18.06 21.20 -5.74
CA SER A 90 17.91 21.05 -7.21
C SER A 90 18.08 19.62 -7.71
N LEU A 91 18.37 18.65 -6.83
CA LEU A 91 18.52 17.26 -7.24
C LEU A 91 17.18 16.71 -7.72
N THR A 92 17.06 16.43 -9.01
CA THR A 92 15.82 15.93 -9.62
C THR A 92 15.83 14.42 -9.81
N ASN A 93 17.02 13.84 -10.05
CA ASN A 93 17.19 12.44 -10.41
C ASN A 93 18.39 11.84 -9.69
N ILE A 94 18.23 10.65 -9.13
CA ILE A 94 19.36 9.88 -8.62
C ILE A 94 19.28 8.40 -9.06
N ASN A 95 20.39 7.90 -9.58
CA ASN A 95 20.57 6.50 -9.96
C ASN A 95 21.62 5.87 -9.04
N ILE A 96 21.15 5.07 -8.09
CA ILE A 96 21.96 4.39 -7.10
C ILE A 96 22.21 2.96 -7.56
N LYS A 97 23.43 2.72 -8.02
CA LYS A 97 24.01 1.40 -8.22
C LYS A 97 24.80 0.98 -6.99
N GLY A 98 24.91 -0.34 -6.78
CA GLY A 98 25.69 -0.92 -5.68
C GLY A 98 24.90 -1.93 -4.83
N ASN A 99 25.56 -2.47 -3.81
CA ASN A 99 24.97 -3.43 -2.88
C ASN A 99 24.83 -2.78 -1.51
N LEU A 100 23.66 -2.22 -1.24
CA LEU A 100 23.37 -1.48 -0.02
C LEU A 100 22.63 -2.34 1.00
N GLU A 101 22.91 -2.13 2.28
CA GLU A 101 22.10 -2.69 3.36
C GLU A 101 20.67 -2.14 3.29
N GLY A 102 20.51 -0.83 3.05
CA GLY A 102 19.20 -0.25 2.88
C GLY A 102 19.18 1.25 2.54
N ILE A 103 17.98 1.78 2.37
CA ILE A 103 17.73 3.22 2.28
C ILE A 103 17.45 3.71 3.70
N ALA A 104 18.41 4.39 4.29
CA ALA A 104 18.33 4.84 5.67
C ALA A 104 17.49 6.13 5.80
N GLN A 105 17.01 6.38 7.02
CA GLN A 105 16.31 7.61 7.35
C GLN A 105 17.15 8.85 7.01
N SER A 106 16.51 9.88 6.46
CA SER A 106 17.09 11.20 6.20
C SER A 106 18.20 11.28 5.16
N GLN A 107 18.50 10.22 4.40
CA GLN A 107 19.50 10.28 3.32
C GLN A 107 19.21 11.38 2.30
N PHE A 108 17.91 11.64 2.02
CA PHE A 108 17.41 12.61 1.05
C PHE A 108 16.69 13.80 1.70
N TYR A 109 16.91 14.07 2.99
CA TYR A 109 16.20 15.13 3.69
C TYR A 109 16.37 16.49 3.00
N ASN A 110 15.28 17.25 2.83
CA ASN A 110 15.22 18.52 2.08
C ASN A 110 15.69 18.44 0.61
N CYS A 111 15.61 17.28 -0.05
CA CYS A 111 15.70 17.19 -1.52
C CYS A 111 14.36 17.59 -2.16
N GLU A 112 14.07 18.89 -2.20
CA GLU A 112 12.76 19.43 -2.58
C GLU A 112 12.37 19.17 -4.04
N SER A 113 13.33 19.03 -4.95
CA SER A 113 13.07 18.77 -6.38
C SER A 113 13.18 17.30 -6.77
N LEU A 114 13.45 16.38 -5.82
CA LEU A 114 13.74 14.98 -6.12
C LEU A 114 12.50 14.29 -6.68
N ALA A 115 12.53 14.03 -7.98
CA ALA A 115 11.41 13.51 -8.74
C ALA A 115 11.56 12.02 -9.05
N ASN A 116 12.78 11.54 -9.31
CA ASN A 116 13.00 10.16 -9.70
C ASN A 116 14.15 9.53 -8.93
N ILE A 117 13.90 8.34 -8.39
CA ILE A 117 14.91 7.52 -7.74
C ILE A 117 14.93 6.15 -8.40
N ILE A 118 16.12 5.74 -8.84
CA ILE A 118 16.36 4.41 -9.38
C ILE A 118 17.42 3.73 -8.52
N PHE A 119 17.07 2.60 -7.90
CA PHE A 119 18.00 1.70 -7.22
C PHE A 119 18.27 0.47 -8.09
N ASN A 120 19.52 0.35 -8.55
CA ASN A 120 20.04 -0.69 -9.44
C ASN A 120 21.15 -1.51 -8.78
N GLY A 121 20.76 -2.47 -7.95
CA GLY A 121 21.66 -3.40 -7.26
C GLY A 121 20.98 -4.00 -6.04
N ASN A 122 21.69 -4.75 -5.20
CA ASN A 122 21.04 -5.36 -4.02
C ASN A 122 20.69 -4.29 -2.98
N LEU A 123 19.49 -4.37 -2.42
CA LEU A 123 18.97 -3.46 -1.41
C LEU A 123 18.18 -4.27 -0.39
N ASN A 124 18.76 -4.65 0.74
CA ASN A 124 18.11 -5.61 1.63
C ASN A 124 16.81 -5.06 2.25
N LYS A 125 16.83 -3.81 2.74
CA LYS A 125 15.73 -3.18 3.48
C LYS A 125 15.49 -1.73 3.08
N ILE A 126 14.24 -1.29 3.15
CA ILE A 126 13.87 0.14 3.09
C ILE A 126 13.42 0.54 4.49
N TYR A 127 14.17 1.41 5.15
CA TYR A 127 13.94 1.72 6.55
C TYR A 127 12.78 2.69 6.76
N VAL A 128 12.32 2.73 8.00
CA VAL A 128 11.25 3.61 8.49
C VAL A 128 11.49 5.06 8.06
N ASN A 129 10.46 5.71 7.52
CA ASN A 129 10.51 7.12 7.09
C ASN A 129 11.63 7.47 6.08
N SER A 130 12.25 6.49 5.40
CA SER A 130 13.41 6.73 4.54
C SER A 130 13.15 7.74 3.41
N LEU A 131 11.95 7.71 2.83
CA LEU A 131 11.50 8.57 1.74
C LEU A 131 10.09 9.15 2.02
N SER A 132 9.75 9.41 3.29
CA SER A 132 8.49 10.07 3.64
C SER A 132 8.52 11.58 3.40
N TYR A 133 7.36 12.20 3.20
CA TYR A 133 7.17 13.64 3.01
C TYR A 133 7.89 14.24 1.78
N HIS A 134 8.21 13.44 0.77
CA HIS A 134 8.75 13.94 -0.49
C HIS A 134 7.64 14.42 -1.44
N ASN A 135 7.37 15.72 -1.42
CA ASN A 135 6.33 16.35 -2.23
C ASN A 135 6.54 16.26 -3.74
N SER A 136 7.79 16.12 -4.20
CA SER A 136 8.14 16.12 -5.62
C SER A 136 8.40 14.74 -6.20
N LEU A 137 8.48 13.70 -5.38
CA LEU A 137 8.81 12.35 -5.83
C LEU A 137 7.70 11.80 -6.71
N ILE A 138 8.01 11.47 -7.96
CA ILE A 138 7.08 11.03 -9.01
C ILE A 138 7.22 9.52 -9.23
N ASN A 139 8.46 9.03 -9.32
CA ASN A 139 8.74 7.63 -9.66
C ASN A 139 9.85 7.05 -8.79
N ILE A 140 9.63 5.81 -8.34
CA ILE A 140 10.63 5.00 -7.65
C ILE A 140 10.71 3.65 -8.34
N THR A 141 11.91 3.28 -8.78
CA THR A 141 12.20 1.97 -9.34
C THR A 141 13.30 1.30 -8.57
N ILE A 142 13.03 0.09 -8.05
CA ILE A 142 13.99 -0.72 -7.32
C ILE A 142 14.10 -2.06 -8.04
N THR A 143 15.24 -2.29 -8.68
CA THR A 143 15.51 -3.54 -9.43
C THR A 143 16.18 -4.61 -8.56
N GLY A 144 16.60 -4.24 -7.35
CA GLY A 144 17.22 -5.10 -6.36
C GLY A 144 16.28 -6.02 -5.57
N ASN A 145 16.88 -6.97 -4.86
CA ASN A 145 16.20 -7.81 -3.89
C ASN A 145 15.91 -7.06 -2.57
N VAL A 146 14.77 -6.38 -2.49
CA VAL A 146 14.21 -5.85 -1.25
C VAL A 146 13.44 -6.95 -0.53
N SER A 147 13.82 -7.25 0.70
CA SER A 147 13.12 -8.23 1.52
C SER A 147 11.99 -7.61 2.35
N GLU A 148 12.18 -6.37 2.82
CA GLU A 148 11.28 -5.69 3.76
C GLU A 148 11.18 -4.18 3.46
N ILE A 149 9.96 -3.66 3.54
CA ILE A 149 9.64 -2.23 3.45
C ILE A 149 9.01 -1.81 4.78
N GLU A 150 9.78 -1.07 5.58
CA GLU A 150 9.36 -0.67 6.93
C GLU A 150 8.31 0.45 6.93
N ASP A 151 7.76 0.71 8.13
CA ASP A 151 6.66 1.64 8.32
C ASP A 151 6.95 3.03 7.72
N TYR A 152 5.91 3.65 7.16
CA TYR A 152 5.97 5.02 6.63
C TYR A 152 6.99 5.27 5.51
N ALA A 153 7.69 4.26 4.98
CA ALA A 153 8.83 4.42 4.06
C ALA A 153 8.60 5.43 2.91
N PHE A 154 7.39 5.49 2.35
CA PHE A 154 7.00 6.42 1.28
C PHE A 154 5.78 7.28 1.64
N SER A 155 5.43 7.38 2.93
CA SER A 155 4.22 8.10 3.35
C SER A 155 4.30 9.60 2.99
N ASN A 156 3.15 10.22 2.74
CA ASN A 156 3.03 11.63 2.37
C ASN A 156 3.89 12.02 1.14
N CYS A 157 3.94 11.17 0.11
CA CYS A 157 4.49 11.52 -1.20
C CYS A 157 3.35 11.83 -2.19
N PRO A 158 2.72 13.02 -2.14
CA PRO A 158 1.50 13.31 -2.90
C PRO A 158 1.69 13.32 -4.43
N SER A 159 2.93 13.46 -4.91
CA SER A 159 3.26 13.44 -6.35
C SER A 159 3.61 12.06 -6.88
N LEU A 160 3.75 11.04 -6.02
CA LEU A 160 4.17 9.70 -6.43
C LEU A 160 3.09 9.08 -7.31
N THR A 161 3.40 8.83 -8.58
CA THR A 161 2.46 8.24 -9.55
C THR A 161 2.72 6.76 -9.78
N SER A 162 4.00 6.35 -9.76
CA SER A 162 4.39 4.96 -9.99
C SER A 162 5.41 4.47 -8.97
N PHE A 163 5.25 3.21 -8.58
CA PHE A 163 6.17 2.51 -7.70
C PHE A 163 6.43 1.10 -8.22
N THR A 164 7.69 0.75 -8.42
CA THR A 164 8.09 -0.57 -8.90
C THR A 164 9.19 -1.18 -8.04
N ILE A 165 8.92 -2.35 -7.46
CA ILE A 165 9.92 -3.28 -6.92
C ILE A 165 9.92 -4.53 -7.79
N LEU A 166 11.07 -4.87 -8.36
CA LEU A 166 11.27 -6.11 -9.12
C LEU A 166 11.86 -7.26 -8.29
N GLY A 167 12.21 -7.01 -7.03
CA GLY A 167 12.79 -7.98 -6.09
C GLY A 167 11.79 -8.98 -5.49
N ASN A 168 12.14 -9.49 -4.30
CA ASN A 168 11.39 -10.52 -3.56
C ASN A 168 10.83 -9.97 -2.24
N ALA A 169 10.02 -8.91 -2.31
CA ALA A 169 9.43 -8.32 -1.11
C ALA A 169 8.54 -9.35 -0.39
N LYS A 170 8.63 -9.39 0.94
CA LYS A 170 7.85 -10.30 1.79
C LYS A 170 6.67 -9.64 2.49
N SER A 171 6.80 -8.34 2.79
CA SER A 171 5.76 -7.57 3.48
C SER A 171 5.73 -6.12 3.00
N ILE A 172 4.58 -5.49 3.23
CA ILE A 172 4.38 -4.04 3.13
C ILE A 172 3.90 -3.60 4.51
N ASN A 173 4.75 -2.94 5.30
CA ASN A 173 4.38 -2.62 6.67
C ASN A 173 3.41 -1.43 6.75
N SER A 174 3.19 -0.89 7.94
CA SER A 174 2.14 0.09 8.19
C SER A 174 2.44 1.43 7.52
N ASN A 175 1.40 2.08 6.98
CA ASN A 175 1.47 3.41 6.39
C ASN A 175 2.47 3.61 5.22
N VAL A 176 3.03 2.54 4.62
CA VAL A 176 4.10 2.63 3.62
C VAL A 176 3.80 3.63 2.49
N PHE A 177 2.59 3.59 1.91
CA PHE A 177 2.13 4.51 0.86
C PHE A 177 1.04 5.46 1.35
N SER A 178 0.84 5.61 2.67
CA SER A 178 -0.20 6.48 3.21
C SER A 178 -0.09 7.88 2.64
N ARG A 179 -1.19 8.45 2.15
CA ARG A 179 -1.30 9.78 1.54
C ARG A 179 -0.49 9.98 0.24
N CYS A 180 -0.11 8.90 -0.45
CA CYS A 180 0.39 8.96 -1.83
C CYS A 180 -0.76 9.21 -2.82
N SER A 181 -1.30 10.43 -2.81
CA SER A 181 -2.61 10.71 -3.42
C SER A 181 -2.71 10.50 -4.95
N LYS A 182 -1.58 10.53 -5.66
CA LYS A 182 -1.49 10.35 -7.11
C LYS A 182 -1.07 8.95 -7.56
N ILE A 183 -0.82 8.02 -6.64
CA ILE A 183 -0.30 6.71 -7.02
C ILE A 183 -1.37 5.92 -7.77
N THR A 184 -1.02 5.45 -8.97
CA THR A 184 -1.91 4.66 -9.84
C THR A 184 -1.35 3.28 -10.10
N ASP A 185 -0.02 3.19 -10.25
CA ASP A 185 0.68 2.01 -10.71
C ASP A 185 1.63 1.50 -9.64
N ILE A 186 1.24 0.42 -8.97
CA ILE A 186 2.04 -0.25 -7.95
C ILE A 186 2.38 -1.65 -8.45
N ILE A 187 3.66 -1.88 -8.73
CA ILE A 187 4.21 -3.18 -9.09
C ILE A 187 5.12 -3.63 -7.97
N ILE A 188 4.69 -4.63 -7.22
CA ILE A 188 5.50 -5.26 -6.18
C ILE A 188 5.64 -6.73 -6.56
N ASN A 189 6.84 -7.09 -7.02
CA ASN A 189 7.22 -8.49 -7.16
C ASN A 189 7.66 -9.04 -5.79
N GLY A 190 7.28 -10.28 -5.53
CA GLY A 190 7.46 -10.95 -4.25
C GLY A 190 6.25 -11.81 -3.89
N ASN A 191 6.40 -12.57 -2.81
CA ASN A 191 5.33 -13.33 -2.18
C ASN A 191 4.96 -12.60 -0.89
N ILE A 192 4.06 -11.62 -1.01
CA ILE A 192 3.63 -10.79 0.11
C ILE A 192 2.76 -11.62 1.04
N SER A 193 3.22 -11.80 2.29
CA SER A 193 2.46 -12.49 3.34
C SER A 193 1.68 -11.52 4.23
N GLU A 194 2.04 -10.22 4.22
CA GLU A 194 1.46 -9.22 5.11
C GLU A 194 1.38 -7.82 4.47
N ILE A 195 0.26 -7.15 4.72
CA ILE A 195 0.03 -5.73 4.43
C ILE A 195 -0.44 -5.07 5.73
N GLY A 196 0.36 -4.13 6.23
CA GLY A 196 0.11 -3.45 7.49
C GLY A 196 -1.00 -2.39 7.43
N SER A 197 -1.40 -1.93 8.60
CA SER A 197 -2.46 -0.93 8.75
C SER A 197 -2.15 0.35 7.97
N SER A 198 -3.17 0.91 7.33
CA SER A 198 -3.09 2.14 6.53
C SER A 198 -2.04 2.10 5.39
N ALA A 199 -1.54 0.93 4.97
CA ALA A 199 -0.47 0.82 3.99
C ALA A 199 -0.75 1.61 2.69
N PHE A 200 -2.01 1.66 2.24
CA PHE A 200 -2.45 2.43 1.08
C PHE A 200 -3.49 3.50 1.43
N SER A 201 -3.58 3.91 2.70
CA SER A 201 -4.57 4.91 3.12
C SER A 201 -4.43 6.20 2.32
N SER A 202 -5.54 6.79 1.89
CA SER A 202 -5.59 8.05 1.12
C SER A 202 -4.81 8.01 -0.21
N CYS A 203 -4.59 6.83 -0.80
CA CYS A 203 -4.11 6.68 -2.17
C CYS A 203 -5.26 6.98 -3.17
N LYS A 204 -5.67 8.26 -3.23
CA LYS A 204 -6.89 8.70 -3.91
C LYS A 204 -6.99 8.33 -5.38
N SER A 205 -5.87 8.16 -6.07
CA SER A 205 -5.81 7.80 -7.50
C SER A 205 -5.67 6.29 -7.74
N LEU A 206 -5.49 5.47 -6.69
CA LEU A 206 -5.31 4.03 -6.82
C LEU A 206 -6.61 3.38 -7.29
N LYS A 207 -6.59 2.80 -8.50
CA LYS A 207 -7.77 2.16 -9.11
C LYS A 207 -7.94 0.69 -8.75
N GLY A 208 -6.84 0.04 -8.40
CA GLY A 208 -6.74 -1.36 -8.04
C GLY A 208 -5.29 -1.71 -7.73
N ILE A 209 -5.07 -2.81 -7.03
CA ILE A 209 -3.75 -3.35 -6.74
C ILE A 209 -3.79 -4.87 -6.92
N LYS A 210 -2.72 -5.43 -7.50
CA LYS A 210 -2.53 -6.87 -7.58
C LYS A 210 -1.49 -7.27 -6.55
N ILE A 211 -1.93 -7.94 -5.50
CA ILE A 211 -1.04 -8.53 -4.50
C ILE A 211 -0.70 -9.95 -4.96
N LYS A 212 0.60 -10.21 -5.13
CA LYS A 212 1.11 -11.57 -5.32
C LYS A 212 1.53 -12.10 -3.95
N GLY A 213 1.00 -13.25 -3.56
CA GLY A 213 1.25 -13.88 -2.26
C GLY A 213 -0.04 -14.16 -1.48
N ASP A 214 0.14 -14.80 -0.33
CA ASP A 214 -0.94 -15.35 0.49
C ASP A 214 -1.15 -14.48 1.73
N ILE A 215 -1.72 -13.29 1.53
CA ILE A 215 -2.12 -12.45 2.66
C ILE A 215 -3.32 -13.07 3.36
N THR A 216 -3.30 -13.05 4.69
CA THR A 216 -4.37 -13.65 5.52
C THR A 216 -5.33 -12.62 6.11
N LYS A 217 -4.97 -11.34 6.03
CA LYS A 217 -5.66 -10.22 6.67
C LYS A 217 -5.56 -8.96 5.81
N ILE A 218 -6.65 -8.19 5.77
CA ILE A 218 -6.65 -6.80 5.33
C ILE A 218 -6.80 -5.95 6.59
N ASP A 219 -5.74 -5.23 6.94
CA ASP A 219 -5.66 -4.54 8.23
C ASP A 219 -6.41 -3.19 8.26
N GLU A 220 -6.42 -2.56 9.42
CA GLU A 220 -7.15 -1.33 9.69
C GLU A 220 -6.78 -0.23 8.70
N PHE A 221 -7.79 0.43 8.11
CA PHE A 221 -7.61 1.52 7.14
C PHE A 221 -6.73 1.18 5.91
N THR A 222 -6.43 -0.09 5.61
CA THR A 222 -5.46 -0.47 4.56
C THR A 222 -5.71 0.25 3.23
N PHE A 223 -6.97 0.35 2.80
CA PHE A 223 -7.41 1.10 1.62
C PHE A 223 -8.32 2.30 1.96
N GLY A 224 -8.40 2.71 3.22
CA GLY A 224 -9.24 3.82 3.68
C GLY A 224 -8.92 5.11 2.90
N GLY A 225 -9.90 5.77 2.29
CA GLY A 225 -9.72 6.96 1.46
C GLY A 225 -9.19 6.72 0.04
N CYS A 226 -9.12 5.47 -0.44
CA CYS A 226 -8.81 5.17 -1.85
C CYS A 226 -10.00 5.48 -2.76
N THR A 227 -10.28 6.77 -2.97
CA THR A 227 -11.50 7.24 -3.62
C THR A 227 -11.69 6.78 -5.06
N SER A 228 -10.62 6.38 -5.77
CA SER A 228 -10.68 5.86 -7.15
C SER A 228 -10.69 4.34 -7.24
N LEU A 229 -10.65 3.62 -6.10
CA LEU A 229 -10.61 2.16 -6.08
C LEU A 229 -11.94 1.63 -6.60
N THR A 230 -11.91 0.97 -7.77
CA THR A 230 -13.11 0.45 -8.44
C THR A 230 -13.16 -1.06 -8.44
N ASN A 231 -11.99 -1.70 -8.48
CA ASN A 231 -11.85 -3.15 -8.53
C ASN A 231 -10.79 -3.57 -7.51
N PHE A 232 -11.23 -4.24 -6.46
CA PHE A 232 -10.36 -4.96 -5.54
C PHE A 232 -10.86 -6.39 -5.43
N THR A 233 -10.00 -7.35 -5.76
CA THR A 233 -10.28 -8.77 -5.57
C THR A 233 -9.63 -9.18 -4.27
N ILE A 234 -10.45 -9.56 -3.28
CA ILE A 234 -9.97 -10.12 -2.03
C ILE A 234 -9.37 -11.50 -2.34
N PRO A 235 -8.09 -11.76 -2.04
CA PRO A 235 -7.50 -13.09 -2.24
C PRO A 235 -8.22 -14.18 -1.44
N GLU A 236 -8.32 -15.39 -1.99
CA GLU A 236 -8.94 -16.56 -1.33
C GLU A 236 -8.28 -16.94 0.00
N THR A 237 -7.08 -16.46 0.29
CA THR A 237 -6.36 -16.70 1.55
C THR A 237 -6.76 -15.73 2.66
N VAL A 238 -7.47 -14.64 2.35
CA VAL A 238 -7.87 -13.64 3.34
C VAL A 238 -8.97 -14.18 4.22
N THR A 239 -8.73 -14.18 5.53
CA THR A 239 -9.69 -14.62 6.54
C THR A 239 -10.29 -13.44 7.31
N LYS A 240 -9.60 -12.30 7.38
CA LYS A 240 -10.01 -11.17 8.23
C LYS A 240 -9.93 -9.83 7.51
N ILE A 241 -10.95 -9.00 7.69
CA ILE A 241 -11.00 -7.61 7.23
C ILE A 241 -11.28 -6.73 8.43
N MET A 242 -10.34 -5.84 8.76
CA MET A 242 -10.37 -5.05 9.99
C MET A 242 -11.07 -3.70 9.81
N ASP A 243 -11.21 -2.96 10.93
CA ASP A 243 -11.88 -1.67 11.02
C ASP A 243 -11.50 -0.73 9.86
N TYR A 244 -12.52 -0.16 9.21
CA TYR A 244 -12.35 0.84 8.16
C TYR A 244 -11.46 0.46 6.97
N ALA A 245 -11.20 -0.84 6.74
CA ALA A 245 -10.25 -1.29 5.71
C ALA A 245 -10.53 -0.69 4.32
N PHE A 246 -11.79 -0.42 3.98
CA PHE A 246 -12.22 0.19 2.71
C PHE A 246 -13.05 1.47 2.93
N SER A 247 -12.93 2.16 4.07
CA SER A 247 -13.67 3.41 4.31
C SER A 247 -13.37 4.44 3.22
N ASP A 248 -14.34 5.29 2.87
CA ASP A 248 -14.23 6.32 1.84
C ASP A 248 -13.78 5.82 0.44
N CYS A 249 -13.91 4.53 0.14
CA CYS A 249 -13.71 3.99 -1.21
C CYS A 249 -14.91 4.31 -2.10
N ILE A 250 -15.12 5.60 -2.37
CA ILE A 250 -16.35 6.11 -3.00
C ILE A 250 -16.61 5.55 -4.40
N SER A 251 -15.59 5.07 -5.12
CA SER A 251 -15.74 4.49 -6.47
C SER A 251 -15.93 2.97 -6.47
N LEU A 252 -15.86 2.31 -5.30
CA LEU A 252 -16.04 0.88 -5.19
C LEU A 252 -17.51 0.55 -5.43
N THR A 253 -17.79 -0.26 -6.45
CA THR A 253 -19.17 -0.58 -6.86
C THR A 253 -19.60 -1.99 -6.48
N LYS A 254 -18.63 -2.88 -6.29
CA LYS A 254 -18.83 -4.27 -5.93
C LYS A 254 -17.71 -4.78 -5.03
N ILE A 255 -18.04 -5.73 -4.16
CA ILE A 255 -17.07 -6.51 -3.40
C ILE A 255 -17.50 -7.97 -3.35
N ILE A 256 -16.54 -8.88 -3.46
CA ILE A 256 -16.76 -10.33 -3.40
C ILE A 256 -15.90 -10.87 -2.25
N PHE A 257 -16.57 -11.42 -1.23
CA PHE A 257 -15.93 -12.08 -0.11
C PHE A 257 -15.69 -13.56 -0.44
N PRO A 258 -14.43 -14.04 -0.37
CA PRO A 258 -14.13 -15.44 -0.57
C PRO A 258 -14.70 -16.31 0.56
N GLY A 259 -14.81 -17.62 0.31
CA GLY A 259 -15.34 -18.59 1.28
C GLY A 259 -14.47 -18.78 2.53
N SER A 260 -13.27 -18.20 2.54
CA SER A 260 -12.32 -18.21 3.65
C SER A 260 -12.52 -17.10 4.69
N ILE A 261 -13.35 -16.10 4.40
CA ILE A 261 -13.59 -14.98 5.32
C ILE A 261 -14.21 -15.51 6.61
N SER A 262 -13.67 -15.13 7.76
CA SER A 262 -14.22 -15.44 9.08
C SER A 262 -14.48 -14.18 9.90
N THR A 263 -13.98 -13.02 9.48
CA THR A 263 -14.17 -11.77 10.22
C THR A 263 -14.28 -10.56 9.30
N ILE A 264 -15.32 -9.75 9.50
CA ILE A 264 -15.51 -8.42 8.91
C ILE A 264 -15.82 -7.44 10.05
N LYS A 265 -14.87 -6.57 10.36
CA LYS A 265 -14.98 -5.68 11.52
C LYS A 265 -15.73 -4.38 11.21
N ARG A 266 -15.56 -3.39 12.08
CA ARG A 266 -16.41 -2.21 12.21
C ARG A 266 -16.23 -1.25 11.04
N SER A 267 -17.33 -0.70 10.52
CA SER A 267 -17.31 0.39 9.52
C SER A 267 -16.40 0.14 8.30
N VAL A 268 -16.22 -1.14 7.90
CA VAL A 268 -15.31 -1.54 6.81
C VAL A 268 -15.59 -0.80 5.51
N PHE A 269 -16.86 -0.57 5.18
CA PHE A 269 -17.30 0.15 3.98
C PHE A 269 -17.89 1.53 4.30
N GLU A 270 -17.43 2.18 5.38
CA GLU A 270 -17.92 3.51 5.73
C GLU A 270 -17.83 4.46 4.54
N SER A 271 -18.90 5.18 4.21
CA SER A 271 -18.92 6.17 3.11
C SER A 271 -18.58 5.61 1.72
N CYS A 272 -18.71 4.30 1.50
CA CYS A 272 -18.64 3.66 0.16
C CYS A 272 -19.89 3.96 -0.67
N LYS A 273 -20.07 5.21 -1.08
CA LYS A 273 -21.30 5.76 -1.69
C LYS A 273 -21.75 5.14 -3.01
N ASN A 274 -20.91 4.35 -3.68
CA ASN A 274 -21.29 3.67 -4.93
C ASN A 274 -21.32 2.15 -4.79
N LEU A 275 -21.10 1.59 -3.59
CA LEU A 275 -21.14 0.15 -3.37
C LEU A 275 -22.59 -0.33 -3.48
N LYS A 276 -22.85 -1.12 -4.52
CA LYS A 276 -24.20 -1.61 -4.86
C LYS A 276 -24.33 -3.12 -4.85
N ASN A 277 -23.21 -3.85 -4.90
CA ASN A 277 -23.22 -5.30 -5.00
C ASN A 277 -22.23 -5.90 -4.00
N VAL A 278 -22.72 -6.77 -3.13
CA VAL A 278 -21.93 -7.55 -2.20
C VAL A 278 -22.19 -9.02 -2.49
N THR A 279 -21.15 -9.82 -2.68
CA THR A 279 -21.28 -11.27 -2.84
C THR A 279 -20.51 -11.97 -1.73
N PHE A 280 -21.15 -12.90 -1.04
CA PHE A 280 -20.49 -13.82 -0.12
C PHE A 280 -20.40 -15.18 -0.78
N LEU A 281 -19.20 -15.60 -1.19
CA LEU A 281 -19.00 -16.95 -1.74
C LEU A 281 -19.19 -18.00 -0.64
N ASN A 282 -19.43 -19.25 -1.07
CA ASN A 282 -19.75 -20.38 -0.20
C ASN A 282 -18.80 -20.47 1.01
N ASN A 283 -19.33 -20.20 2.19
CA ASN A 283 -18.58 -20.16 3.43
C ASN A 283 -19.11 -21.18 4.42
N SER A 284 -18.38 -22.27 4.57
CA SER A 284 -18.72 -23.34 5.51
C SER A 284 -18.36 -23.02 6.96
N ASN A 285 -17.59 -21.95 7.20
CA ASN A 285 -17.22 -21.51 8.53
C ASN A 285 -18.18 -20.43 9.04
N SER A 286 -18.24 -20.27 10.36
CA SER A 286 -18.99 -19.18 10.97
C SER A 286 -18.24 -17.85 10.81
N MET A 287 -18.93 -16.80 10.37
CA MET A 287 -18.38 -15.46 10.19
C MET A 287 -18.78 -14.52 11.32
N GLU A 288 -17.81 -13.79 11.88
CA GLU A 288 -18.06 -12.64 12.74
C GLU A 288 -18.17 -11.37 11.87
N ILE A 289 -19.35 -10.77 11.80
CA ILE A 289 -19.57 -9.50 11.07
C ILE A 289 -20.07 -8.44 12.05
N SER A 290 -19.44 -7.25 12.05
CA SER A 290 -19.88 -6.13 12.89
C SER A 290 -21.17 -5.49 12.36
N TYR A 291 -22.08 -5.04 13.24
CA TYR A 291 -23.37 -4.41 12.86
C TYR A 291 -23.22 -3.18 11.98
N ASP A 292 -22.10 -2.46 12.04
CA ASP A 292 -21.92 -1.24 11.25
C ASP A 292 -21.01 -1.45 10.03
N ALA A 293 -20.58 -2.69 9.74
CA ALA A 293 -19.71 -3.00 8.61
C ALA A 293 -20.27 -2.47 7.28
N PHE A 294 -21.60 -2.48 7.16
CA PHE A 294 -22.38 -2.13 5.97
C PHE A 294 -23.40 -1.00 6.23
N SER A 295 -23.46 -0.41 7.43
CA SER A 295 -24.59 0.46 7.83
C SER A 295 -24.68 1.80 7.09
N THR A 296 -23.58 2.30 6.53
CA THR A 296 -23.51 3.61 5.85
C THR A 296 -23.47 3.51 4.32
N ILE A 297 -23.66 2.30 3.77
CA ILE A 297 -23.71 2.10 2.33
C ILE A 297 -25.09 2.50 1.77
N PRO A 298 -25.21 2.88 0.50
CA PRO A 298 -26.48 3.29 -0.09
C PRO A 298 -27.52 2.17 -0.13
N ASN A 299 -28.79 2.57 0.01
CA ASN A 299 -29.96 1.72 -0.14
C ASN A 299 -30.62 1.95 -1.53
N PRO A 300 -31.07 0.90 -2.26
CA PRO A 300 -30.90 -0.52 -1.95
C PRO A 300 -29.54 -1.06 -2.38
N ILE A 301 -29.00 -1.99 -1.58
CA ILE A 301 -27.85 -2.81 -1.96
C ILE A 301 -28.30 -4.21 -2.39
N ASN A 302 -27.58 -4.79 -3.35
CA ASN A 302 -27.76 -6.18 -3.78
C ASN A 302 -26.76 -7.09 -3.05
N ILE A 303 -27.28 -8.11 -2.38
CA ILE A 303 -26.54 -9.06 -1.57
C ILE A 303 -26.71 -10.44 -2.21
N TYR A 304 -25.62 -11.05 -2.66
CA TYR A 304 -25.63 -12.33 -3.35
C TYR A 304 -25.01 -13.41 -2.46
N ILE A 305 -25.75 -14.50 -2.27
CA ILE A 305 -25.31 -15.64 -1.44
C ILE A 305 -25.59 -16.93 -2.20
N PRO A 306 -24.67 -17.39 -3.07
CA PRO A 306 -24.89 -18.58 -3.89
C PRO A 306 -24.74 -19.92 -3.14
N GLY A 307 -24.29 -19.94 -1.88
CA GLY A 307 -24.02 -21.16 -1.12
C GLY A 307 -24.17 -20.97 0.38
N ASN A 308 -23.33 -21.64 1.19
CA ASN A 308 -23.41 -21.55 2.65
C ASN A 308 -23.06 -20.15 3.13
N PHE A 309 -23.83 -19.67 4.11
CA PHE A 309 -23.60 -18.40 4.77
C PHE A 309 -23.97 -18.55 6.25
N ASN A 310 -22.93 -18.69 7.07
CA ASN A 310 -23.06 -18.91 8.50
C ASN A 310 -22.49 -17.70 9.26
N ILE A 311 -23.26 -17.16 10.20
CA ILE A 311 -22.85 -16.04 11.06
C ILE A 311 -22.73 -16.49 12.50
N GLU A 312 -21.69 -16.03 13.21
CA GLU A 312 -21.52 -16.22 14.65
C GLU A 312 -22.14 -15.05 15.42
N GLN A 313 -22.95 -15.39 16.42
CA GLN A 313 -23.73 -14.48 17.23
C GLN A 313 -22.85 -13.61 18.16
N SER A 314 -22.50 -12.38 17.77
CA SER A 314 -22.02 -11.39 18.75
C SER A 314 -22.20 -9.91 18.43
N SER A 315 -22.45 -9.50 17.18
CA SER A 315 -22.59 -8.05 16.92
C SER A 315 -23.30 -7.65 15.64
N ALA A 316 -23.97 -8.56 14.91
CA ALA A 316 -24.47 -8.29 13.56
C ALA A 316 -25.99 -8.09 13.53
N THR A 317 -26.54 -7.06 14.17
CA THR A 317 -27.98 -6.75 14.03
C THR A 317 -28.17 -5.68 12.96
N GLU A 318 -29.02 -5.95 11.96
CA GLU A 318 -29.39 -4.98 10.92
C GLU A 318 -28.16 -4.38 10.20
N ALA A 319 -27.19 -5.23 9.86
CA ALA A 319 -25.93 -4.75 9.33
C ALA A 319 -26.09 -4.06 7.97
N PHE A 320 -27.06 -4.52 7.19
CA PHE A 320 -27.41 -3.96 5.90
C PHE A 320 -28.52 -2.91 6.03
N PRO A 321 -28.51 -1.88 5.16
CA PRO A 321 -29.62 -0.94 5.06
C PRO A 321 -30.96 -1.65 4.81
N GLU A 322 -32.04 -1.19 5.45
CA GLU A 322 -33.39 -1.70 5.20
C GLU A 322 -33.75 -1.67 3.70
N ARG A 323 -34.61 -2.57 3.24
CA ARG A 323 -35.08 -2.70 1.85
C ARG A 323 -33.99 -3.06 0.83
N SER A 324 -32.89 -3.66 1.30
CA SER A 324 -31.88 -4.27 0.43
C SER A 324 -32.45 -5.50 -0.31
N ASN A 325 -31.80 -5.89 -1.40
CA ASN A 325 -32.16 -7.05 -2.21
C ASN A 325 -31.24 -8.24 -1.86
N LEU A 326 -31.82 -9.33 -1.38
CA LEU A 326 -31.11 -10.59 -1.09
C LEU A 326 -31.35 -11.59 -2.23
N TYR A 327 -30.31 -11.92 -2.97
CA TYR A 327 -30.30 -12.90 -4.06
C TYR A 327 -29.70 -14.22 -3.56
N ILE A 328 -30.50 -15.28 -3.67
CA ILE A 328 -30.15 -16.63 -3.20
C ILE A 328 -30.41 -17.65 -4.31
N THR A 329 -29.76 -18.81 -4.21
CA THR A 329 -29.90 -19.95 -5.12
C THR A 329 -30.56 -21.12 -4.41
N SER A 330 -30.82 -22.23 -5.12
CA SER A 330 -31.25 -23.48 -4.49
C SER A 330 -30.18 -24.13 -3.61
N GLU A 331 -28.93 -23.66 -3.69
CA GLU A 331 -27.79 -24.15 -2.91
C GLU A 331 -27.52 -23.29 -1.66
N THR A 332 -28.23 -22.17 -1.51
CA THR A 332 -28.06 -21.29 -0.34
C THR A 332 -28.51 -22.00 0.93
N ILE A 333 -27.62 -22.01 1.93
CA ILE A 333 -27.90 -22.48 3.29
C ILE A 333 -27.56 -21.34 4.24
N LEU A 334 -28.57 -20.83 4.96
CA LEU A 334 -28.42 -19.78 5.96
C LEU A 334 -28.43 -20.38 7.36
N SER A 335 -27.54 -19.93 8.25
CA SER A 335 -27.63 -20.26 9.68
C SER A 335 -28.80 -19.53 10.36
N ASP A 336 -29.25 -20.03 11.51
CA ASP A 336 -30.35 -19.42 12.28
C ASP A 336 -30.09 -17.93 12.59
N ASP A 337 -28.84 -17.56 12.90
CA ASP A 337 -28.42 -16.19 13.24
C ASP A 337 -28.48 -15.17 12.09
N CYS A 338 -28.73 -15.63 10.86
CA CYS A 338 -28.93 -14.74 9.72
C CYS A 338 -30.20 -13.88 9.88
N ASP A 339 -31.14 -14.31 10.72
CA ASP A 339 -32.38 -13.59 11.01
C ASP A 339 -32.13 -12.17 11.57
N ARG A 340 -31.18 -12.03 12.50
CA ARG A 340 -30.74 -10.77 13.11
C ARG A 340 -29.88 -9.95 12.17
N PHE A 341 -29.04 -10.62 11.39
CA PHE A 341 -28.12 -9.97 10.46
C PHE A 341 -28.83 -9.16 9.39
N PHE A 342 -29.83 -9.77 8.76
CA PHE A 342 -30.66 -9.04 7.80
C PHE A 342 -31.72 -8.20 8.50
N GLY A 343 -32.23 -8.63 9.66
CA GLY A 343 -33.29 -7.95 10.40
C GLY A 343 -34.69 -8.41 9.98
N SER A 344 -35.68 -8.19 10.86
CA SER A 344 -37.07 -8.62 10.62
C SER A 344 -37.72 -7.81 9.51
N LYS A 345 -38.14 -8.47 8.43
CA LYS A 345 -38.75 -7.83 7.26
C LYS A 345 -37.92 -6.63 6.78
N SER A 346 -36.63 -6.85 6.59
CA SER A 346 -35.67 -5.82 6.20
C SER A 346 -35.15 -5.97 4.78
N VAL A 347 -35.39 -7.10 4.10
CA VAL A 347 -34.88 -7.33 2.73
C VAL A 347 -35.95 -7.88 1.79
N TYR A 348 -35.81 -7.60 0.49
CA TYR A 348 -36.54 -8.29 -0.57
C TYR A 348 -35.75 -9.53 -1.00
N VAL A 349 -36.36 -10.71 -0.94
CA VAL A 349 -35.69 -11.98 -1.27
C VAL A 349 -36.02 -12.41 -2.70
N TYR A 350 -34.97 -12.74 -3.46
CA TYR A 350 -35.02 -13.22 -4.84
C TYR A 350 -34.35 -14.58 -4.92
N ILE A 351 -35.03 -15.57 -5.52
CA ILE A 351 -34.49 -16.91 -5.75
C ILE A 351 -34.13 -17.03 -7.23
N GLU A 352 -32.84 -17.19 -7.55
CA GLU A 352 -32.34 -17.17 -8.94
C GLU A 352 -32.75 -18.40 -9.76
N THR A 353 -33.07 -19.53 -9.11
CA THR A 353 -33.43 -20.78 -9.81
C THR A 353 -34.93 -21.09 -9.69
N SER A 354 -35.48 -21.85 -10.65
CA SER A 354 -36.87 -22.36 -10.59
C SER A 354 -37.06 -23.47 -9.54
N THR A 355 -35.98 -23.95 -8.95
CA THR A 355 -35.97 -24.99 -7.92
C THR A 355 -36.31 -24.41 -6.56
N LYS A 356 -37.15 -25.11 -5.79
CA LYS A 356 -37.55 -24.66 -4.45
C LYS A 356 -36.41 -24.86 -3.46
N ILE A 357 -36.27 -23.93 -2.51
CA ILE A 357 -35.43 -24.10 -1.32
C ILE A 357 -36.00 -25.28 -0.50
N SER A 358 -35.22 -26.34 -0.31
CA SER A 358 -35.61 -27.50 0.49
C SER A 358 -35.13 -27.44 1.93
N ASP A 359 -34.07 -26.67 2.22
CA ASP A 359 -33.53 -26.55 3.56
C ASP A 359 -34.54 -25.86 4.50
N LYS A 360 -34.86 -26.51 5.61
CA LYS A 360 -35.91 -26.04 6.53
C LYS A 360 -35.47 -24.77 7.25
N THR A 361 -34.25 -24.74 7.75
CA THR A 361 -33.68 -23.60 8.48
C THR A 361 -33.66 -22.35 7.61
N THR A 362 -33.13 -22.47 6.39
CA THR A 362 -33.11 -21.37 5.40
C THR A 362 -34.51 -20.87 5.10
N ASN A 363 -35.48 -21.77 4.87
CA ASN A 363 -36.87 -21.38 4.64
C ASN A 363 -37.47 -20.62 5.83
N ASP A 364 -37.15 -21.02 7.06
CA ASP A 364 -37.68 -20.37 8.26
C ASP A 364 -37.03 -19.00 8.49
N VAL A 365 -35.71 -18.86 8.25
CA VAL A 365 -35.00 -17.57 8.24
C VAL A 365 -35.58 -16.63 7.18
N ILE A 366 -35.79 -17.10 5.94
CA ILE A 366 -36.37 -16.29 4.86
C ILE A 366 -37.74 -15.75 5.24
N LYS A 367 -38.62 -16.59 5.82
CA LYS A 367 -39.96 -16.15 6.26
C LYS A 367 -39.89 -15.05 7.33
N TYR A 368 -38.82 -15.05 8.13
CA TYR A 368 -38.61 -14.04 9.17
C TYR A 368 -38.10 -12.70 8.62
N ILE A 369 -37.10 -12.72 7.71
CA ILE A 369 -36.41 -11.51 7.24
C ILE A 369 -37.05 -10.84 6.01
N ALA A 370 -37.93 -11.54 5.29
CA ALA A 370 -38.44 -11.09 4.01
C ALA A 370 -39.59 -10.06 4.13
N ILE A 371 -39.47 -8.96 3.39
CA ILE A 371 -40.61 -8.11 3.01
C ILE A 371 -41.28 -8.77 1.81
N GLY A 372 -42.61 -8.97 1.86
CA GLY A 372 -43.37 -9.55 0.77
C GLY A 372 -43.06 -8.89 -0.58
N CYS A 373 -42.65 -9.68 -1.57
CA CYS A 373 -42.20 -9.17 -2.86
C CYS A 373 -43.41 -8.92 -3.79
N PRO A 374 -43.51 -7.79 -4.52
CA PRO A 374 -44.63 -7.53 -5.42
C PRO A 374 -44.67 -8.38 -6.69
N LYS A 375 -43.59 -9.06 -7.11
CA LYS A 375 -43.57 -9.90 -8.31
C LYS A 375 -42.29 -10.72 -8.42
N VAL A 376 -42.46 -12.02 -8.63
CA VAL A 376 -41.46 -12.90 -9.24
C VAL A 376 -41.25 -12.40 -10.68
N CYS A 377 -40.22 -11.60 -10.92
CA CYS A 377 -39.67 -11.45 -12.26
C CYS A 377 -38.54 -12.46 -12.39
N LEU A 378 -38.85 -13.58 -13.05
CA LEU A 378 -37.86 -14.42 -13.73
C LEU A 378 -37.14 -13.53 -14.76
N ALA A 379 -36.10 -12.81 -14.34
CA ALA A 379 -35.13 -12.28 -15.28
C ALA A 379 -34.20 -13.43 -15.62
N GLN A 380 -34.49 -14.11 -16.74
CA GLN A 380 -33.50 -14.92 -17.43
C GLN A 380 -32.33 -14.00 -17.79
N THR A 381 -31.17 -14.21 -17.17
CA THR A 381 -29.89 -13.76 -17.72
C THR A 381 -29.35 -14.78 -18.69
#